data_AF-A0A9D5WI22-F1
#
_entry.id   AF-A0A9D5WI22-F1
#
_cell.length_a   1.000
_cell.length_b   1.000
_cell.length_c   1.000
_cell.angle_alpha   90.00
_cell.angle_beta   90.00
_cell.angle_gamma   90.00
#
_symmetry.space_group_name_H-M   'P 1'
#
loop_
_entity.id
_entity.type
_entity.pdbx_description
1 polymer ?
#
loop_
_entity_poly.entity_id
_entity_poly.type
_entity_poly.pdbx_seq_one_letter_code
_entity_poly.pdbx_strand_id
1 'polypeptide(L)'
;VASLPAAKLQVYFIDNDDFFKRKSLYGPDPKGVNDNDERSVFFVRGALETVKKLKWIPDVIHCHGTFVALGMLYLKKYYHDDPCLKKAKLVFSLYDEAEPVELTDRLFETLKFDKFKPSALTPLGGKTDYEALSRLAIHYAHGVVQGSEQIKPELLSYIQETGVPFLPYQGVKGGGAAYEEFYNQL
;
A
#
# COMPACT_ATOMS: atom_id res chain seq x y z
N VAL A 1 20.28 -3.77 -4.68
CA VAL A 1 19.82 -2.62 -5.49
C VAL A 1 20.07 -2.93 -6.95
N ALA A 2 19.11 -2.67 -7.82
CA ALA A 2 19.26 -2.72 -9.27
C ALA A 2 19.00 -1.33 -9.85
N SER A 3 19.64 -0.98 -10.96
CA SER A 3 19.48 0.33 -11.60
C SER A 3 19.20 0.17 -13.09
N LEU A 4 18.26 0.94 -13.62
CA LEU A 4 18.00 1.04 -15.06
C LEU A 4 18.36 2.45 -15.54
N PRO A 5 19.60 2.69 -16.03
CA PRO A 5 20.11 4.05 -16.26
C PRO A 5 19.29 4.86 -17.27
N ALA A 6 18.80 4.21 -18.34
CA ALA A 6 18.00 4.86 -19.37
C ALA A 6 16.69 5.44 -18.84
N ALA A 7 16.12 4.82 -17.79
CA ALA A 7 14.87 5.26 -17.14
C ALA A 7 15.12 6.07 -15.85
N LYS A 8 16.39 6.30 -15.47
CA LYS A 8 16.78 6.88 -14.17
C LYS A 8 16.08 6.23 -12.97
N LEU A 9 15.81 4.93 -13.07
CA LEU A 9 15.08 4.17 -12.06
C LEU A 9 16.03 3.39 -11.15
N GLN A 10 15.83 3.52 -9.84
CA GLN A 10 16.48 2.70 -8.82
C GLN A 10 15.47 1.72 -8.22
N VAL A 11 15.86 0.46 -8.15
CA VAL A 11 15.02 -0.63 -7.64
C VAL A 11 15.67 -1.21 -6.39
N TYR A 12 14.93 -1.18 -5.30
CA TYR A 12 15.31 -1.75 -4.01
C TYR A 12 14.44 -2.97 -3.72
N PHE A 13 15.07 -4.03 -3.23
CA PHE A 13 14.38 -5.23 -2.78
C PHE A 13 14.46 -5.27 -1.26
N ILE A 14 13.31 -5.43 -0.61
CA ILE A 14 13.24 -5.71 0.81
C ILE A 14 13.27 -7.23 0.94
N ASP A 15 14.28 -7.75 1.62
CA ASP A 15 14.54 -9.17 1.74
C ASP A 15 14.59 -9.61 3.19
N ASN A 16 14.20 -10.86 3.43
CA ASN A 16 14.21 -11.55 4.70
C ASN A 16 14.08 -13.05 4.43
N ASP A 17 15.05 -13.83 4.91
CA ASP A 17 15.13 -15.27 4.67
C ASP A 17 13.89 -16.03 5.23
N ASP A 18 13.29 -15.57 6.33
CA ASP A 18 12.13 -16.22 6.94
C ASP A 18 10.82 -15.91 6.18
N PHE A 19 10.69 -14.67 5.68
CA PHE A 19 9.46 -14.17 5.05
C PHE A 19 9.38 -14.36 3.53
N PHE A 20 10.50 -14.29 2.81
CA PHE A 20 10.46 -14.21 1.34
C PHE A 20 11.15 -15.39 0.63
N LYS A 21 11.87 -16.25 1.35
CA LYS A 21 12.52 -17.45 0.79
C LYS A 21 11.58 -18.65 0.71
N ARG A 22 10.53 -18.53 -0.11
CA ARG A 22 9.48 -19.55 -0.27
C ARG A 22 9.01 -19.67 -1.73
N LYS A 23 8.29 -20.74 -2.04
CA LYS A 23 7.81 -21.00 -3.42
C LYS A 23 6.54 -20.24 -3.81
N SER A 24 5.74 -19.83 -2.83
CA SER A 24 4.47 -19.12 -3.04
C SER A 24 4.57 -17.65 -2.66
N LEU A 25 3.89 -16.78 -3.40
CA LEU A 25 3.85 -15.34 -3.11
C LEU A 25 3.01 -15.04 -1.86
N TYR A 26 1.78 -15.55 -1.79
CA TYR A 26 0.85 -15.32 -0.67
C TYR A 26 0.29 -16.60 -0.06
N GLY A 27 0.54 -17.75 -0.67
CA GLY A 27 0.15 -19.02 -0.09
C GLY A 27 0.99 -19.33 1.15
N PRO A 28 0.44 -20.12 2.09
CA PRO A 28 1.20 -20.58 3.23
C PRO A 28 2.44 -21.34 2.74
N ASP A 29 3.54 -21.23 3.50
CA ASP A 29 4.70 -22.10 3.28
C ASP A 29 4.22 -23.57 3.33
N PRO A 30 4.69 -24.49 2.47
CA PRO A 30 4.38 -25.93 2.56
C PRO A 30 4.54 -26.58 3.96
N LYS A 31 5.12 -25.89 4.94
CA LYS A 31 5.23 -26.31 6.35
C LYS A 31 4.57 -25.36 7.36
N GLY A 32 3.91 -24.27 6.93
CA GLY A 32 3.68 -23.10 7.76
C GLY A 32 2.26 -22.55 7.83
N VAL A 33 2.07 -21.68 8.82
CA VAL A 33 0.88 -20.85 9.04
C VAL A 33 0.89 -19.68 8.05
N ASN A 34 -0.28 -19.17 7.64
CA ASN A 34 -0.36 -17.92 6.87
C ASN A 34 0.17 -16.76 7.74
N ASP A 35 1.29 -16.16 7.35
CA ASP A 35 2.00 -15.06 8.02
C ASP A 35 1.98 -13.76 7.17
N ASN A 36 1.06 -13.66 6.21
CA ASN A 36 1.02 -12.52 5.28
C ASN A 36 0.84 -11.17 5.98
N ASP A 37 0.17 -11.12 7.13
CA ASP A 37 0.02 -9.90 7.94
C ASP A 37 1.39 -9.40 8.46
N GLU A 38 2.22 -10.29 9.00
CA GLU A 38 3.58 -9.97 9.42
C GLU A 38 4.45 -9.58 8.23
N ARG A 39 4.34 -10.32 7.12
CA ARG A 39 5.10 -10.05 5.88
C ARG A 39 4.76 -8.69 5.27
N SER A 40 3.48 -8.33 5.26
CA SER A 40 3.00 -7.02 4.79
C SER A 40 3.56 -5.90 5.65
N VAL A 41 3.44 -6.02 6.98
CA VAL A 41 3.98 -5.01 7.92
C VAL A 41 5.49 -4.89 7.80
N PHE A 42 6.20 -6.02 7.71
CA PHE A 42 7.64 -6.05 7.52
C PHE A 42 8.05 -5.34 6.22
N PHE A 43 7.40 -5.67 5.11
CA PHE A 43 7.70 -5.07 3.81
C PHE A 43 7.45 -3.56 3.82
N VAL A 44 6.28 -3.14 4.30
CA VAL A 44 5.89 -1.72 4.39
C VAL A 44 6.89 -0.94 5.25
N ARG A 45 7.18 -1.43 6.47
CA ARG A 45 8.11 -0.74 7.37
C ARG A 45 9.53 -0.78 6.82
N GLY A 46 9.97 -1.90 6.27
CA GLY A 46 11.29 -2.05 5.65
C GLY A 46 11.51 -1.06 4.50
N ALA A 47 10.51 -0.89 3.63
CA ALA A 47 10.56 0.10 2.55
C ALA A 47 10.66 1.53 3.09
N LEU A 48 9.81 1.91 4.04
CA LEU A 48 9.79 3.27 4.60
C LEU A 48 11.05 3.60 5.41
N GLU A 49 11.56 2.65 6.20
CA GLU A 49 12.82 2.80 6.92
C GLU A 49 14.03 2.88 5.96
N THR A 50 13.96 2.19 4.82
CA THR A 50 14.98 2.32 3.77
C THR A 50 14.99 3.72 3.16
N VAL A 51 13.81 4.28 2.81
CA VAL A 51 13.69 5.67 2.33
C VAL A 51 14.31 6.65 3.32
N LYS A 52 14.00 6.50 4.62
CA LYS A 52 14.58 7.31 5.70
C LYS A 52 16.10 7.14 5.80
N LYS A 53 16.61 5.91 5.72
CA LYS A 53 18.05 5.63 5.83
C LYS A 53 18.84 6.23 4.68
N LEU A 54 18.26 6.25 3.48
CA LEU A 54 18.82 6.88 2.29
C LEU A 54 18.69 8.41 2.33
N LYS A 55 17.95 8.97 3.29
CA LYS A 55 17.59 10.39 3.36
C LYS A 55 16.92 10.87 2.07
N TRP A 56 16.17 9.99 1.43
CA TRP A 56 15.39 10.33 0.27
C TRP A 56 14.09 10.97 0.74
N ILE A 57 13.81 12.19 0.28
CA ILE A 57 12.59 12.93 0.59
C ILE A 57 11.68 12.82 -0.63
N PRO A 58 10.67 11.93 -0.63
CA PRO A 58 9.75 11.79 -1.74
C PRO A 58 8.69 12.89 -1.74
N ASP A 59 8.38 13.41 -2.92
CA ASP A 59 7.19 14.26 -3.12
C ASP A 59 5.91 13.42 -3.14
N VAL A 60 5.98 12.20 -3.69
CA VAL A 60 4.87 11.25 -3.79
C VAL A 60 5.34 9.87 -3.34
N ILE A 61 4.52 9.20 -2.52
CA ILE A 61 4.62 7.78 -2.23
C ILE A 61 3.38 7.10 -2.81
N HIS A 62 3.59 6.22 -3.78
CA HIS A 62 2.53 5.47 -4.44
C HIS A 62 2.58 4.00 -4.03
N CYS A 63 1.56 3.54 -3.30
CA CYS A 63 1.39 2.16 -2.89
C CYS A 63 0.50 1.40 -3.89
N HIS A 64 0.88 0.19 -4.28
CA HIS A 64 0.19 -0.59 -5.30
C HIS A 64 -0.36 -1.91 -4.73
N GLY A 65 -1.69 -2.03 -4.69
CA GLY A 65 -2.37 -3.27 -4.31
C GLY A 65 -2.44 -3.56 -2.81
N THR A 66 -3.21 -4.59 -2.48
CA THR A 66 -3.66 -4.86 -1.10
C THR A 66 -2.53 -5.24 -0.15
N PHE A 67 -1.48 -5.90 -0.65
CA PHE A 67 -0.32 -6.29 0.17
C PHE A 67 0.38 -5.11 0.85
N VAL A 68 0.30 -3.91 0.28
CA VAL A 68 0.90 -2.69 0.83
C VAL A 68 -0.14 -1.67 1.31
N ALA A 69 -1.42 -2.05 1.42
CA ALA A 69 -2.50 -1.17 1.87
C ALA A 69 -2.20 -0.55 3.24
N LEU A 70 -1.59 -1.31 4.15
CA LEU A 70 -1.17 -0.82 5.47
C LEU A 70 -0.17 0.34 5.38
N GLY A 71 0.59 0.46 4.29
CA GLY A 71 1.49 1.58 4.05
C GLY A 71 0.82 2.94 4.21
N MET A 72 -0.44 3.07 3.77
CA MET A 72 -1.22 4.30 3.90
C MET A 72 -1.50 4.65 5.37
N LEU A 73 -1.86 3.65 6.18
CA LEU A 73 -2.06 3.81 7.62
C LEU A 73 -0.74 4.18 8.33
N TYR A 74 0.35 3.45 8.06
CA TYR A 74 1.65 3.73 8.68
C TYR A 74 2.15 5.12 8.33
N LEU A 75 2.08 5.52 7.06
CA LEU A 75 2.48 6.86 6.62
C LEU A 75 1.67 7.95 7.31
N LYS A 76 0.35 7.78 7.43
CA LYS A 76 -0.54 8.82 7.96
C LYS A 76 -0.60 8.88 9.49
N LYS A 77 -0.30 7.79 10.19
CA LYS A 77 -0.47 7.70 11.66
C LYS A 77 0.81 7.38 12.42
N TYR A 78 1.72 6.61 11.86
CA TYR A 78 2.99 6.24 12.50
C TYR A 78 4.12 7.20 12.11
N TYR A 79 4.29 7.46 10.81
CA TYR A 79 5.37 8.32 10.27
C TYR A 79 4.94 9.78 10.02
N HIS A 80 3.80 10.20 10.55
CA HIS A 80 3.21 11.51 10.27
C HIS A 80 4.08 12.72 10.64
N ASP A 81 4.97 12.57 11.64
CA ASP A 81 5.91 13.62 12.06
C ASP A 81 7.33 13.41 11.51
N ASP A 82 7.58 12.32 10.76
CA ASP A 82 8.90 12.00 10.24
C ASP A 82 9.34 13.05 9.20
N PRO A 83 10.50 13.71 9.36
CA PRO A 83 10.91 14.81 8.49
C PRO A 83 11.15 14.38 7.04
N CYS A 84 11.44 13.10 6.78
CA CYS A 84 11.64 12.58 5.42
C CYS A 84 10.30 12.26 4.75
N LEU A 85 9.30 11.78 5.50
CA LEU A 85 8.07 11.21 4.93
C LEU A 85 6.84 12.13 5.04
N LYS A 86 6.79 13.03 6.04
CA LYS A 86 5.57 13.79 6.39
C LYS A 86 4.99 14.68 5.29
N LYS A 87 5.81 15.06 4.30
CA LYS A 87 5.40 15.95 3.20
C LYS A 87 4.90 15.18 1.98
N ALA A 88 5.13 13.87 1.91
CA ALA A 88 4.79 13.09 0.74
C ALA A 88 3.27 13.04 0.52
N LYS A 89 2.85 13.26 -0.73
CA LYS A 89 1.51 12.92 -1.18
C LYS A 89 1.39 11.40 -1.23
N LEU A 90 0.22 10.88 -0.85
CA LEU A 90 0.01 9.46 -0.64
C LEU A 90 -0.97 8.99 -1.71
N VAL A 91 -0.53 8.12 -2.59
CA VAL A 91 -1.35 7.60 -3.68
C VAL A 91 -1.52 6.10 -3.52
N PHE A 92 -2.72 5.60 -3.77
CA PHE A 92 -3.01 4.16 -3.74
C PHE A 92 -3.62 3.67 -5.05
N SER A 93 -3.02 2.64 -5.65
CA SER A 93 -3.59 1.95 -6.80
C SER A 93 -4.36 0.71 -6.35
N LEU A 94 -5.63 0.63 -6.78
CA LEU A 94 -6.51 -0.52 -6.62
C LEU A 94 -6.48 -1.42 -7.86
N TYR A 95 -6.58 -2.72 -7.66
CA TYR A 95 -6.60 -3.70 -8.73
C TYR A 95 -7.74 -4.69 -8.53
N ASP A 96 -8.20 -5.29 -9.63
CA ASP A 96 -9.00 -6.52 -9.61
C ASP A 96 -8.09 -7.70 -9.26
N GLU A 97 -7.91 -7.92 -7.96
CA GLU A 97 -7.13 -9.04 -7.43
C GLU A 97 -8.01 -10.28 -7.39
N ALA A 98 -7.87 -11.16 -8.39
CA ALA A 98 -8.63 -12.41 -8.47
C ALA A 98 -8.41 -13.32 -7.26
N GLU A 99 -7.17 -13.34 -6.74
CA GLU A 99 -6.78 -14.02 -5.51
C GLU A 99 -6.08 -13.00 -4.59
N PRO A 100 -6.84 -12.19 -3.83
CA PRO A 100 -6.25 -11.17 -3.00
C PRO A 100 -5.45 -11.80 -1.86
N VAL A 101 -4.42 -11.11 -1.41
CA VAL A 101 -3.66 -11.56 -0.23
C VAL A 101 -4.58 -11.62 0.99
N GLU A 102 -4.55 -12.75 1.68
CA GLU A 102 -5.25 -12.93 2.94
C GLU A 102 -4.34 -12.53 4.10
N LEU A 103 -4.64 -11.39 4.75
CA LEU A 103 -4.02 -11.00 6.01
C LEU A 103 -4.82 -11.59 7.17
N THR A 104 -4.15 -12.23 8.13
CA THR A 104 -4.84 -12.87 9.24
C THR A 104 -5.30 -11.86 10.29
N ASP A 105 -6.27 -12.24 11.13
CA ASP A 105 -6.75 -11.39 12.24
C ASP A 105 -5.68 -11.04 13.28
N ARG A 106 -4.55 -11.77 13.30
CA ARG A 106 -3.37 -11.41 14.11
C ARG A 106 -2.81 -10.03 13.75
N LEU A 107 -3.15 -9.51 12.57
CA LEU A 107 -2.91 -8.12 12.20
C LEU A 107 -3.36 -7.13 13.28
N PHE A 108 -4.51 -7.34 13.94
CA PHE A 108 -4.98 -6.43 14.96
C PHE A 108 -4.09 -6.42 16.21
N GLU A 109 -3.46 -7.55 16.55
CA GLU A 109 -2.47 -7.64 17.62
C GLU A 109 -1.21 -6.86 17.25
N THR A 110 -0.72 -7.03 16.03
CA THR A 110 0.44 -6.29 15.49
C THR A 110 0.18 -4.78 15.48
N LEU A 111 -0.99 -4.34 15.00
CA LEU A 111 -1.35 -2.92 14.98
C LEU A 111 -1.53 -2.35 16.41
N LYS A 112 -2.04 -3.14 17.34
CA LYS A 112 -2.12 -2.74 18.75
C LYS A 112 -0.73 -2.62 19.38
N PHE A 113 0.18 -3.55 19.08
CA PHE A 113 1.57 -3.51 19.53
C PHE A 113 2.29 -2.24 19.04
N ASP A 114 2.05 -1.86 17.78
CA ASP A 114 2.56 -0.61 17.18
C ASP A 114 1.79 0.65 17.65
N LYS A 115 0.90 0.51 18.64
CA LYS A 115 0.17 1.58 19.34
C LYS A 115 -0.78 2.39 18.45
N PHE A 116 -1.31 1.79 17.38
CA PHE A 116 -2.39 2.43 16.63
C PHE A 116 -3.64 2.56 17.49
N LYS A 117 -4.25 3.75 17.50
CA LYS A 117 -5.51 3.99 18.20
C LYS A 117 -6.64 3.24 17.49
N PRO A 118 -7.65 2.71 18.20
CA PRO A 118 -8.81 2.06 17.57
C PRO A 118 -9.52 2.97 16.55
N SER A 119 -9.55 4.29 16.80
CA SER A 119 -10.12 5.27 15.87
C SER A 119 -9.40 5.34 14.53
N ALA A 120 -8.13 4.94 14.45
CA ALA A 120 -7.38 4.88 13.20
C ALA A 120 -7.71 3.62 12.37
N LEU A 121 -8.35 2.62 12.99
CA LEU A 121 -8.65 1.34 12.38
C LEU A 121 -10.14 1.21 11.99
N THR A 122 -10.95 2.24 12.24
CA THR A 122 -12.38 2.24 11.92
C THR A 122 -12.70 1.90 10.46
N PRO A 123 -11.89 2.28 9.44
CA PRO A 123 -12.18 1.88 8.06
C PRO A 123 -12.17 0.37 7.83
N LEU A 124 -11.40 -0.39 8.61
CA LEU A 124 -11.34 -1.86 8.51
C LEU A 124 -12.65 -2.54 8.93
N GLY A 125 -13.49 -1.88 9.73
CA GLY A 125 -14.75 -2.47 10.22
C GLY A 125 -14.57 -3.79 10.99
N GLY A 126 -13.38 -4.00 11.59
CA GLY A 126 -13.05 -5.24 12.31
C GLY A 126 -12.72 -6.44 11.42
N LYS A 127 -12.46 -6.23 10.13
CA LYS A 127 -12.07 -7.27 9.17
C LYS A 127 -10.69 -7.00 8.59
N THR A 128 -10.09 -8.03 8.01
CA THR A 128 -8.79 -7.98 7.33
C THR A 128 -8.86 -8.47 5.88
N ASP A 129 -10.07 -8.55 5.32
CA ASP A 129 -10.28 -8.94 3.93
C ASP A 129 -9.86 -7.84 2.94
N TYR A 130 -9.83 -8.20 1.66
CA TYR A 130 -9.48 -7.30 0.55
C TYR A 130 -10.23 -5.97 0.59
N GLU A 131 -11.54 -6.00 0.87
CA GLU A 131 -12.37 -4.80 0.85
C GLU A 131 -12.05 -3.91 2.05
N ALA A 132 -11.92 -4.49 3.24
CA ALA A 132 -11.55 -3.77 4.45
C ALA A 132 -10.18 -3.09 4.30
N LEU A 133 -9.17 -3.82 3.80
CA LEU A 133 -7.82 -3.29 3.58
C LEU A 133 -7.81 -2.20 2.50
N SER A 134 -8.56 -2.40 1.42
CA SER A 134 -8.73 -1.38 0.36
C SER A 134 -9.40 -0.12 0.90
N ARG A 135 -10.47 -0.25 1.69
CA ARG A 135 -11.15 0.89 2.34
C ARG A 135 -10.23 1.64 3.28
N LEU A 136 -9.40 0.94 4.05
CA LEU A 136 -8.36 1.56 4.90
C LEU A 136 -7.36 2.37 4.06
N ALA A 137 -6.88 1.82 2.95
CA ALA A 137 -5.92 2.49 2.09
C ALA A 137 -6.53 3.74 1.42
N ILE A 138 -7.74 3.61 0.87
CA ILE A 138 -8.52 4.72 0.28
C ILE A 138 -8.72 5.83 1.32
N HIS A 139 -9.11 5.48 2.55
CA HIS A 139 -9.39 6.44 3.61
C HIS A 139 -8.18 7.34 3.96
N TYR A 140 -6.96 6.82 3.82
CA TYR A 140 -5.73 7.56 4.12
C TYR A 140 -5.02 8.12 2.89
N ALA A 141 -5.54 7.87 1.69
CA ALA A 141 -4.97 8.36 0.45
C ALA A 141 -5.24 9.86 0.25
N HIS A 142 -4.27 10.54 -0.35
CA HIS A 142 -4.48 11.85 -0.96
C HIS A 142 -5.01 11.70 -2.41
N GLY A 143 -4.72 10.57 -3.07
CA GLY A 143 -5.29 10.23 -4.38
C GLY A 143 -5.41 8.72 -4.58
N VAL A 144 -6.42 8.28 -5.33
CA VAL A 144 -6.65 6.87 -5.66
C VAL A 144 -6.58 6.66 -7.17
N VAL A 145 -5.95 5.59 -7.60
CA VAL A 145 -5.84 5.20 -9.01
C VAL A 145 -6.53 3.87 -9.22
N GLN A 146 -7.32 3.77 -10.28
CA GLN A 146 -7.83 2.49 -10.76
C GLN A 146 -6.77 1.82 -11.65
N GLY A 147 -6.13 0.78 -11.11
CA GLY A 147 -5.04 0.05 -11.75
C GLY A 147 -5.48 -1.10 -12.67
N SER A 148 -6.73 -1.58 -12.54
CA SER A 148 -7.33 -2.59 -13.40
C SER A 148 -8.54 -2.03 -14.16
N GLU A 149 -8.84 -2.59 -15.33
CA GLU A 149 -9.99 -2.16 -16.16
C GLU A 149 -11.31 -2.24 -15.38
N GLN A 150 -11.44 -3.26 -14.53
CA GLN A 150 -12.53 -3.39 -13.58
C GLN A 150 -11.97 -3.32 -12.16
N ILE A 151 -12.79 -2.84 -11.23
CA ILE A 151 -12.59 -2.94 -9.78
C ILE A 151 -13.94 -3.21 -9.14
N LYS A 152 -13.95 -3.69 -7.89
CA LYS A 152 -15.21 -3.99 -7.18
C LYS A 152 -16.12 -2.75 -7.11
N PRO A 153 -17.41 -2.84 -7.50
CA PRO A 153 -18.35 -1.71 -7.46
C PRO A 153 -18.51 -1.08 -6.08
N GLU A 154 -18.37 -1.87 -5.02
CA GLU A 154 -18.45 -1.43 -3.63
C GLU A 154 -17.28 -0.48 -3.30
N LEU A 155 -16.07 -0.77 -3.82
CA LEU A 155 -14.91 0.10 -3.64
C LEU A 155 -15.03 1.37 -4.49
N LEU A 156 -15.59 1.28 -5.70
CA LEU A 156 -15.85 2.47 -6.52
C LEU A 156 -16.84 3.42 -5.82
N SER A 157 -17.92 2.87 -5.27
CA SER A 157 -18.89 3.62 -4.47
C SER A 157 -18.20 4.28 -3.27
N TYR A 158 -17.37 3.53 -2.54
CA TYR A 158 -16.63 4.05 -1.40
C TYR A 158 -15.67 5.20 -1.77
N ILE A 159 -14.95 5.10 -2.89
CA ILE A 159 -14.09 6.19 -3.40
C ILE A 159 -14.92 7.46 -3.61
N GLN A 160 -16.07 7.34 -4.28
CA GLN A 160 -16.97 8.46 -4.55
C GLN A 160 -17.48 9.11 -3.26
N GLU A 161 -17.85 8.30 -2.26
CA GLU A 161 -18.30 8.78 -0.94
C GLU A 161 -17.20 9.54 -0.18
N THR A 162 -15.93 9.14 -0.32
CA THR A 162 -14.81 9.82 0.34
C THR A 162 -14.44 11.16 -0.32
N GLY A 163 -14.80 11.36 -1.59
CA GLY A 163 -14.42 12.55 -2.37
C GLY A 163 -12.91 12.65 -2.65
N VAL A 164 -12.15 11.57 -2.45
CA VAL A 164 -10.71 11.55 -2.74
C VAL A 164 -10.47 11.72 -4.25
N PRO A 165 -9.49 12.53 -4.68
CA PRO A 165 -9.08 12.59 -6.09
C PRO A 165 -8.89 11.19 -6.67
N PHE A 166 -9.52 10.93 -7.81
CA PHE A 166 -9.57 9.61 -8.42
C PHE A 166 -9.12 9.66 -9.89
N LEU A 167 -8.16 8.82 -10.24
CA LEU A 167 -7.72 8.60 -11.62
C LEU A 167 -8.32 7.29 -12.16
N PRO A 168 -9.26 7.34 -13.12
CA PRO A 168 -9.79 6.15 -13.77
C PRO A 168 -8.71 5.37 -14.52
N TYR A 169 -9.02 4.12 -14.89
CA TYR A 169 -8.11 3.24 -15.61
C TYR A 169 -7.56 3.88 -16.90
N GLN A 170 -6.24 3.91 -17.04
CA GLN A 170 -5.54 4.55 -18.17
C GLN A 170 -5.08 3.57 -19.25
N GLY A 171 -5.41 2.27 -19.14
CA GLY A 171 -4.91 1.25 -20.04
C GLY A 171 -3.44 0.85 -19.80
N VAL A 172 -2.97 -0.17 -20.53
CA VAL A 172 -1.62 -0.75 -20.38
C VAL A 172 -0.53 0.11 -21.03
N LYS A 173 -0.87 0.99 -21.98
CA LYS A 173 0.07 1.84 -22.72
C LYS A 173 -0.39 3.29 -22.73
N GLY A 174 0.55 4.21 -22.54
CA GLY A 174 0.31 5.65 -22.79
C GLY A 174 -0.22 6.46 -21.60
N GLY A 175 -0.34 5.89 -20.41
CA GLY A 175 -0.88 6.60 -19.23
C GLY A 175 0.04 7.64 -18.59
N GLY A 176 1.32 7.75 -18.98
CA GLY A 176 2.32 8.56 -18.27
C GLY A 176 1.90 10.02 -18.03
N ALA A 177 1.35 10.69 -19.04
CA ALA A 177 0.90 12.07 -18.92
C ALA A 177 -0.27 12.23 -17.94
N ALA A 178 -1.20 11.28 -17.91
CA ALA A 178 -2.34 11.31 -16.99
C ALA A 178 -1.90 11.09 -15.54
N TYR A 179 -0.92 10.22 -15.29
CA TYR A 179 -0.33 10.06 -13.95
C TYR A 179 0.43 11.31 -13.51
N GLU A 180 1.20 11.93 -14.40
CA GLU A 180 1.92 13.18 -14.11
C GLU A 180 0.95 14.31 -13.77
N GLU A 181 -0.09 14.51 -14.58
CA GLU A 181 -1.14 15.50 -14.31
C GLU A 181 -1.83 15.21 -12.98
N PHE A 182 -2.18 13.95 -12.73
CA PHE A 182 -2.82 13.54 -11.48
C PHE A 182 -1.94 13.85 -10.27
N TYR A 183 -0.65 13.49 -10.29
CA TYR A 183 0.26 13.78 -9.18
C TYR A 183 0.43 15.29 -8.93
N ASN A 184 0.45 16.10 -9.98
CA ASN A 184 0.59 17.55 -9.87
C ASN A 184 -0.67 18.24 -9.28
N GLN A 185 -1.83 17.56 -9.30
CA GLN A 185 -3.08 18.08 -8.75
C GLN A 185 -3.28 17.78 -7.24
N LEU A 186 -2.46 16.90 -6.65
CA LEU A 186 -2.59 16.44 -5.25
C LEU A 186 -1.99 17.40 -4.22
#